data_AF-A0A167PXD3-F1
#
_entry.id   AF-A0A167PXD3-F1
#
_cell.length_a   1.000
_cell.length_b   1.000
_cell.length_c   1.000
_cell.angle_alpha   90.00
_cell.angle_beta   90.00
_cell.angle_gamma   90.00
#
_symmetry.space_group_name_H-M   'P 1'
#
loop_
_entity.id
_entity.type
_entity.pdbx_description
1 polymer ?
#
loop_
_entity_poly.entity_id
_entity_poly.type
_entity_poly.pdbx_seq_one_letter_code
_entity_poly.pdbx_strand_id
1 'polypeptide(L)'
;MADSSSSFAAQLEAQSRVSPPEFAFAEQAPAHNDARFSTEHPEPVGGSRDHIRTSDVQDTEWLNPEPDKSDNAEIWQIYVEEANKSDLELLAKWNEGIDVFLLFTGLFSAILSAFLVAAWPTMQPDSSQGQSDALVVISQQLVLLSSGRPMDSSVAYQPQGFTPPGWAVGVNCLWFTSLFISLLTAVLAMLLKEWLTAYKDNVTLVPLERVKQRQMRYDGMIKWNVPSIVSLLPLAIHVAVFLFLIGLVLFAWPVSTALFTLLTMLLFGGLGLYIVLAALPMVHPECPYKSPMGTVFERVLRPL
;
A
#
# COMPACT_ATOMS: atom_id res chain seq x y z
N MET A 1 28.66 22.81 -34.05
CA MET A 1 27.89 22.26 -32.90
C MET A 1 27.24 20.92 -33.29
N ALA A 2 28.02 19.98 -33.87
CA ALA A 2 27.53 18.70 -34.37
C ALA A 2 28.49 17.51 -34.07
N ASP A 3 29.58 17.73 -33.33
CA ASP A 3 30.66 16.75 -33.17
C ASP A 3 30.64 16.03 -31.80
N SER A 4 29.76 16.45 -30.88
CA SER A 4 29.66 15.86 -29.54
C SER A 4 28.68 14.69 -29.46
N SER A 5 27.83 14.49 -30.47
CA SER A 5 26.76 13.48 -30.45
C SER A 5 27.26 12.11 -30.93
N SER A 6 28.23 12.08 -31.85
CA SER A 6 28.85 10.86 -32.39
C SER A 6 29.78 10.17 -31.39
N SER A 7 30.50 10.95 -30.57
CA SER A 7 31.39 10.44 -29.51
C SER A 7 30.62 9.72 -28.40
N PHE A 8 29.44 10.23 -28.04
CA PHE A 8 28.60 9.62 -27.01
C PHE A 8 27.94 8.32 -27.47
N ALA A 9 27.57 8.23 -28.75
CA ALA A 9 27.03 7.01 -29.34
C ALA A 9 28.07 5.87 -29.40
N ALA A 10 29.35 6.20 -29.69
CA ALA A 10 30.45 5.23 -29.68
C ALA A 10 30.79 4.71 -28.27
N GLN A 11 30.57 5.53 -27.22
CA GLN A 11 30.77 5.12 -25.82
C GLN A 11 29.69 4.17 -25.30
N LEU A 12 28.45 4.27 -25.81
CA LEU A 12 27.36 3.36 -25.44
C LEU A 12 27.49 1.97 -26.08
N GLU A 13 28.09 1.86 -27.27
CA GLU A 13 28.35 0.57 -27.93
C GLU A 13 29.49 -0.23 -27.29
N ALA A 14 30.46 0.44 -26.66
CA ALA A 14 31.56 -0.23 -25.95
C ALA A 14 31.12 -0.83 -24.60
N GLN A 15 30.05 -0.31 -23.99
CA GLN A 15 29.58 -0.73 -22.67
C GLN A 15 28.59 -1.91 -22.72
N SER A 16 28.02 -2.22 -23.90
CA SER A 16 27.09 -3.35 -24.09
C SER A 16 27.77 -4.71 -24.34
N ARG A 17 29.11 -4.74 -24.47
CA ARG A 17 29.91 -5.97 -24.73
C ARG A 17 30.59 -6.58 -23.50
N VAL A 18 30.16 -6.22 -22.29
CA VAL A 18 30.70 -6.83 -21.06
C VAL A 18 29.73 -7.88 -20.52
N SER A 19 30.02 -9.15 -20.78
CA SER A 19 29.30 -10.30 -20.22
C SER A 19 29.60 -10.49 -18.71
N PRO A 20 28.61 -10.83 -17.86
CA PRO A 20 28.82 -11.21 -16.46
C PRO A 20 29.12 -12.72 -16.29
N PRO A 21 29.57 -13.17 -15.09
CA PRO A 21 30.68 -14.12 -14.94
C PRO A 21 30.29 -15.60 -14.83
N GLU A 22 31.22 -16.46 -15.24
CA GLU A 22 31.17 -17.91 -15.06
C GLU A 22 31.68 -18.27 -13.65
N PHE A 23 30.78 -18.54 -12.71
CA PHE A 23 31.13 -19.09 -11.40
C PHE A 23 31.11 -20.62 -11.47
N ALA A 24 32.29 -21.21 -11.60
CA ALA A 24 32.49 -22.65 -11.49
C ALA A 24 32.28 -23.12 -10.04
N PHE A 25 31.25 -23.92 -9.80
CA PHE A 25 31.12 -24.71 -8.58
C PHE A 25 32.06 -25.93 -8.68
N ALA A 26 33.13 -25.92 -7.89
CA ALA A 26 33.94 -27.11 -7.66
C ALA A 26 33.27 -27.97 -6.58
N GLU A 27 32.60 -29.02 -7.03
CA GLU A 27 32.10 -30.12 -6.19
C GLU A 27 33.27 -30.99 -5.77
N GLN A 28 33.61 -30.99 -4.48
CA GLN A 28 34.66 -31.84 -3.91
C GLN A 28 34.05 -32.76 -2.85
N ALA A 29 33.67 -33.96 -3.28
CA ALA A 29 33.30 -35.07 -2.39
C ALA A 29 34.56 -35.64 -1.70
N PRO A 30 34.53 -36.01 -0.41
CA PRO A 30 35.62 -36.74 0.20
C PRO A 30 35.51 -38.23 -0.12
N ALA A 31 36.62 -38.76 -0.64
CA ALA A 31 36.83 -40.16 -0.94
C ALA A 31 36.84 -41.03 0.32
N HIS A 32 36.05 -42.09 0.26
CA HIS A 32 36.12 -43.28 1.08
C HIS A 32 37.54 -43.86 0.99
N ASN A 33 38.23 -44.07 2.12
CA ASN A 33 39.41 -44.94 2.13
C ASN A 33 39.34 -45.86 3.34
N ASP A 34 38.97 -47.11 3.05
CA ASP A 34 39.10 -48.24 3.94
C ASP A 34 40.56 -48.64 4.07
N ALA A 35 41.06 -48.70 5.31
CA ALA A 35 42.26 -49.45 5.61
C ALA A 35 42.12 -50.18 6.96
N ARG A 36 41.55 -51.38 6.84
CA ARG A 36 42.12 -52.65 7.33
C ARG A 36 42.32 -52.82 8.85
N PHE A 37 41.31 -53.48 9.44
CA PHE A 37 41.40 -54.64 10.34
C PHE A 37 42.81 -55.07 10.79
N SER A 38 43.07 -54.95 12.10
CA SER A 38 43.89 -55.89 12.87
C SER A 38 43.28 -56.09 14.24
N THR A 39 42.67 -57.27 14.41
CA THR A 39 42.33 -57.89 15.69
C THR A 39 43.59 -58.31 16.42
N GLU A 40 43.78 -57.84 17.66
CA GLU A 40 44.54 -58.58 18.66
C GLU A 40 43.97 -58.30 20.05
N HIS A 41 43.55 -59.38 20.70
CA HIS A 41 43.24 -59.47 22.12
C HIS A 41 44.31 -60.39 22.74
N PRO A 42 44.83 -60.07 23.93
CA PRO A 42 44.52 -61.00 25.02
C PRO A 42 44.34 -60.36 26.41
N GLU A 43 43.32 -60.90 27.10
CA GLU A 43 43.19 -61.23 28.52
C GLU A 43 43.16 -60.17 29.65
N PRO A 44 42.40 -60.44 30.75
CA PRO A 44 42.06 -59.47 31.77
C PRO A 44 42.86 -59.68 33.07
N VAL A 45 43.25 -58.59 33.74
CA VAL A 45 43.78 -58.65 35.11
C VAL A 45 43.12 -57.58 35.96
N GLY A 46 42.71 -57.99 37.15
CA GLY A 46 41.74 -57.32 38.00
C GLY A 46 42.21 -56.05 38.69
N GLY A 47 41.22 -55.23 39.03
CA GLY A 47 41.11 -54.57 40.33
C GLY A 47 41.77 -53.20 40.47
N SER A 48 40.96 -52.14 40.48
CA SER A 48 40.74 -51.34 41.69
C SER A 48 39.63 -50.32 41.45
N ARG A 49 38.68 -50.26 42.40
CA ARG A 49 37.81 -49.11 42.58
C ARG A 49 38.69 -47.90 42.94
N ASP A 50 38.58 -46.82 42.19
CA ASP A 50 38.32 -45.46 42.69
C ASP A 50 38.57 -44.43 41.59
N HIS A 51 38.00 -43.25 41.79
CA HIS A 51 37.91 -42.09 40.87
C HIS A 51 36.61 -42.01 40.06
N ILE A 52 35.58 -41.52 40.74
CA ILE A 52 34.58 -40.62 40.14
C ILE A 52 35.37 -39.46 39.52
N ARG A 53 35.71 -39.60 38.24
CA ARG A 53 36.19 -38.49 37.42
C ARG A 53 34.95 -37.81 36.86
N THR A 54 34.60 -36.68 37.45
CA THR A 54 33.68 -35.70 36.88
C THR A 54 34.12 -35.38 35.45
N SER A 55 33.47 -36.00 34.47
CA SER A 55 33.64 -35.68 33.05
C SER A 55 32.29 -35.35 32.43
N ASP A 56 31.55 -34.46 33.11
CA ASP A 56 30.46 -33.69 32.52
C ASP A 56 30.87 -32.22 32.52
N VAL A 57 31.81 -31.87 31.66
CA VAL A 57 32.01 -30.49 31.18
C VAL A 57 32.44 -30.58 29.72
N GLN A 58 31.55 -31.09 28.88
CA GLN A 58 31.64 -30.99 27.42
C GLN A 58 30.46 -30.15 26.90
N ASP A 59 30.12 -29.06 27.59
CA ASP A 59 28.98 -28.18 27.25
C ASP A 59 29.36 -26.68 27.35
N THR A 60 30.62 -26.31 27.09
CA THR A 60 31.05 -24.90 27.10
C THR A 60 31.98 -24.53 25.95
N GLU A 61 31.90 -25.21 24.81
CA GLU A 61 32.66 -24.84 23.60
C GLU A 61 32.12 -23.56 22.94
N TRP A 62 30.85 -23.22 23.18
CA TRP A 62 30.18 -22.03 22.61
C TRP A 62 30.25 -20.77 23.47
N LEU A 63 30.81 -20.85 24.68
CA LEU A 63 30.96 -19.70 25.58
C LEU A 63 32.42 -19.27 25.54
N ASN A 64 32.72 -18.26 24.72
CA ASN A 64 34.01 -17.58 24.78
C ASN A 64 34.22 -17.08 26.23
N PRO A 65 35.24 -17.58 26.97
CA PRO A 65 35.38 -17.32 28.41
C PRO A 65 35.62 -15.84 28.73
N GLU A 66 36.02 -15.05 27.73
CA GLU A 66 36.10 -13.58 27.80
C GLU A 66 35.38 -12.97 26.59
N PRO A 67 34.08 -12.65 26.68
CA PRO A 67 33.40 -11.98 25.59
C PRO A 67 34.04 -10.62 25.34
N ASP A 68 34.49 -10.37 24.12
CA ASP A 68 34.95 -9.05 23.71
C ASP A 68 33.80 -8.05 23.88
N LYS A 69 34.01 -7.04 24.74
CA LYS A 69 33.05 -5.96 25.02
C LYS A 69 33.40 -4.69 24.27
N SER A 70 34.37 -4.73 23.37
CA SER A 70 34.78 -3.59 22.57
C SER A 70 33.64 -3.12 21.66
N ASP A 71 33.71 -1.86 21.25
CA ASP A 71 32.72 -1.26 20.33
C ASP A 71 32.71 -1.94 18.94
N ASN A 72 33.73 -2.74 18.64
CA ASN A 72 33.92 -3.52 17.41
C ASN A 72 33.74 -5.04 17.61
N ALA A 73 33.27 -5.47 18.78
CA ALA A 73 33.13 -6.89 19.10
C ALA A 73 32.33 -7.66 18.04
N GLU A 74 32.73 -8.91 17.82
CA GLU A 74 32.15 -9.80 16.81
C GLU A 74 30.62 -9.94 16.95
N ILE A 75 30.11 -9.95 18.18
CA ILE A 75 28.67 -10.02 18.46
C ILE A 75 27.87 -8.84 17.87
N TRP A 76 28.46 -7.63 17.86
CA TRP A 76 27.81 -6.46 17.28
C TRP A 76 27.81 -6.53 15.75
N GLN A 77 28.84 -7.14 15.16
CA GLN A 77 28.90 -7.34 13.72
C GLN A 77 27.83 -8.34 13.27
N ILE A 78 27.73 -9.50 13.95
CA ILE A 78 26.72 -10.52 13.69
C ILE A 78 25.31 -9.93 13.87
N TYR A 79 25.08 -9.19 14.97
CA TYR A 79 23.79 -8.54 15.20
C TYR A 79 23.45 -7.53 14.08
N VAL A 80 24.38 -6.65 13.71
CA VAL A 80 24.16 -5.66 12.64
C VAL A 80 23.81 -6.35 11.32
N GLU A 81 24.50 -7.44 10.98
CA GLU A 81 24.25 -8.18 9.76
C GLU A 81 22.82 -8.74 9.73
N GLU A 82 22.41 -9.44 10.79
CA GLU A 82 21.08 -10.06 10.88
C GLU A 82 19.96 -9.02 10.96
N ALA A 83 20.19 -7.96 11.75
CA ALA A 83 19.30 -6.82 11.88
C ALA A 83 19.07 -6.09 10.54
N ASN A 84 20.14 -5.88 9.75
CA ASN A 84 20.02 -5.28 8.44
C ASN A 84 19.21 -6.16 7.49
N LYS A 85 19.42 -7.48 7.49
CA LYS A 85 18.63 -8.41 6.65
C LYS A 85 17.14 -8.28 6.95
N SER A 86 16.79 -8.34 8.23
CA SER A 86 15.40 -8.19 8.71
C SER A 86 14.79 -6.84 8.34
N ASP A 87 15.51 -5.73 8.52
CA ASP A 87 15.03 -4.39 8.17
C ASP A 87 14.86 -4.21 6.67
N LEU A 88 15.80 -4.74 5.87
CA LEU A 88 15.73 -4.67 4.42
C LEU A 88 14.49 -5.38 3.89
N GLU A 89 14.18 -6.56 4.41
CA GLU A 89 12.97 -7.32 4.06
C GLU A 89 11.69 -6.57 4.45
N LEU A 90 11.61 -6.04 5.67
CA LEU A 90 10.45 -5.28 6.14
C LEU A 90 10.22 -4.02 5.29
N LEU A 91 11.28 -3.26 5.03
CA LEU A 91 11.22 -2.01 4.26
C LEU A 91 10.92 -2.28 2.79
N ALA A 92 11.44 -3.37 2.22
CA ALA A 92 11.10 -3.78 0.86
C ALA A 92 9.61 -4.08 0.74
N LYS A 93 9.05 -4.85 1.67
CA LYS A 93 7.62 -5.18 1.71
C LYS A 93 6.74 -3.93 1.83
N TRP A 94 7.11 -2.98 2.68
CA TRP A 94 6.32 -1.75 2.83
C TRP A 94 6.44 -0.84 1.61
N ASN A 95 7.64 -0.68 1.05
CA ASN A 95 7.82 0.12 -0.16
C ASN A 95 7.03 -0.45 -1.36
N GLU A 96 7.10 -1.77 -1.58
CA GLU A 96 6.33 -2.42 -2.64
C GLU A 96 4.81 -2.21 -2.43
N GLY A 97 4.34 -2.38 -1.20
CA GLY A 97 2.95 -2.12 -0.85
C GLY A 97 2.52 -0.67 -1.08
N ILE A 98 3.37 0.31 -0.74
CA ILE A 98 3.13 1.74 -0.96
C ILE A 98 3.10 2.08 -2.46
N ASP A 99 3.98 1.49 -3.26
CA ASP A 99 4.03 1.76 -4.71
C ASP A 99 2.77 1.24 -5.42
N VAL A 100 2.33 0.02 -5.10
CA VAL A 100 1.06 -0.54 -5.61
C VAL A 100 -0.12 0.33 -5.17
N PHE A 101 -0.10 0.78 -3.93
CA PHE A 101 -1.14 1.63 -3.37
C PHE A 101 -1.23 3.01 -4.04
N LEU A 102 -0.09 3.64 -4.31
CA LEU A 102 -0.02 4.91 -5.05
C LEU A 102 -0.56 4.76 -6.47
N LEU A 103 -0.23 3.65 -7.16
CA LEU A 103 -0.78 3.33 -8.48
C LEU A 103 -2.30 3.22 -8.44
N PHE A 104 -2.84 2.45 -7.49
CA PHE A 104 -4.29 2.31 -7.33
C PHE A 104 -4.96 3.66 -7.03
N THR A 105 -4.38 4.44 -6.13
CA THR A 105 -4.91 5.75 -5.72
C THR A 105 -4.92 6.74 -6.89
N GLY A 106 -3.87 6.76 -7.72
CA GLY A 106 -3.81 7.57 -8.93
C GLY A 106 -4.86 7.17 -9.96
N LEU A 107 -5.02 5.87 -10.21
CA LEU A 107 -6.04 5.35 -11.13
C LEU A 107 -7.46 5.68 -10.64
N PHE A 108 -7.72 5.47 -9.35
CA PHE A 108 -9.00 5.79 -8.74
C PHE A 108 -9.31 7.30 -8.84
N SER A 109 -8.33 8.17 -8.56
CA SER A 109 -8.48 9.61 -8.71
C SER A 109 -8.80 10.01 -10.15
N ALA A 110 -8.18 9.37 -11.15
CA ALA A 110 -8.45 9.65 -12.56
C ALA A 110 -9.88 9.26 -12.96
N ILE A 111 -10.34 8.06 -12.57
CA ILE A 111 -11.71 7.60 -12.81
C ILE A 111 -12.70 8.53 -12.11
N LEU A 112 -12.47 8.83 -10.84
CA LEU A 112 -13.31 9.73 -10.05
C LEU A 112 -13.40 11.13 -10.65
N SER A 113 -12.29 11.67 -11.16
CA SER A 113 -12.27 12.97 -11.84
C SER A 113 -13.13 12.98 -13.11
N ALA A 114 -13.11 11.89 -13.89
CA ALA A 114 -13.95 11.79 -15.08
C ALA A 114 -15.44 11.83 -14.73
N PHE A 115 -15.86 11.08 -13.69
CA PHE A 115 -17.22 11.13 -13.19
C PHE A 115 -17.58 12.50 -12.61
N LEU A 116 -16.67 13.10 -11.85
CA LEU A 116 -16.88 14.43 -11.26
C LEU A 116 -17.10 15.50 -12.33
N VAL A 117 -16.32 15.48 -13.41
CA VAL A 117 -16.51 16.37 -14.57
C VAL A 117 -17.85 16.12 -15.24
N ALA A 118 -18.34 14.87 -15.30
CA ALA A 118 -19.64 14.54 -15.85
C ALA A 118 -20.82 14.95 -14.94
N ALA A 119 -20.66 14.96 -13.61
CA ALA A 119 -21.70 15.43 -12.69
C ALA A 119 -21.69 16.94 -12.46
N TRP A 120 -20.56 17.62 -12.68
CA TRP A 120 -20.47 19.06 -12.47
C TRP A 120 -21.57 19.89 -13.18
N PRO A 121 -21.94 19.60 -14.45
CA PRO A 121 -23.02 20.31 -15.13
C PRO A 121 -24.38 20.21 -14.42
N THR A 122 -24.64 19.15 -13.65
CA THR A 122 -25.91 18.98 -12.92
C THR A 122 -26.10 20.00 -11.79
N MET A 123 -25.02 20.68 -11.37
CA MET A 123 -25.06 21.79 -10.41
C MET A 123 -25.13 23.17 -11.07
N GLN A 124 -25.17 23.23 -12.41
CA GLN A 124 -25.25 24.47 -13.15
C GLN A 124 -26.58 24.57 -13.90
N PRO A 125 -27.09 25.79 -14.13
CA PRO A 125 -28.27 25.99 -14.98
C PRO A 125 -27.99 25.47 -16.39
N ASP A 126 -28.91 24.68 -16.94
CA ASP A 126 -28.82 24.24 -18.32
C ASP A 126 -29.11 25.41 -19.27
N SER A 127 -28.04 25.96 -19.86
CA SER A 127 -28.13 27.07 -20.81
C SER A 127 -28.80 26.67 -22.13
N SER A 128 -28.83 25.38 -22.46
CA SER A 128 -29.52 24.87 -23.65
C SER A 128 -31.03 24.78 -23.42
N GLN A 129 -31.45 24.42 -22.21
CA GLN A 129 -32.86 24.36 -21.84
C GLN A 129 -33.49 25.76 -21.78
N GLY A 130 -32.76 26.75 -21.26
CA GLY A 130 -33.21 28.15 -21.31
C GLY A 130 -33.39 28.68 -22.74
N GLN A 131 -32.57 28.21 -23.69
CA GLN A 131 -32.72 28.56 -25.10
C GLN A 131 -33.95 27.88 -25.72
N SER A 132 -34.18 26.59 -25.46
CA SER A 132 -35.37 25.90 -25.98
C SER A 132 -36.66 26.52 -25.44
N ASP A 133 -36.69 26.89 -24.16
CA ASP A 133 -37.85 27.50 -23.54
C ASP A 133 -38.12 28.90 -24.12
N ALA A 134 -37.08 29.71 -24.32
CA ALA A 134 -37.20 30.99 -24.99
C ALA A 134 -37.72 30.84 -26.43
N LEU A 135 -37.26 29.84 -27.19
CA LEU A 135 -37.75 29.56 -28.54
C LEU A 135 -39.23 29.16 -28.54
N VAL A 136 -39.68 28.36 -27.56
CA VAL A 136 -41.10 28.00 -27.40
C VAL A 136 -41.94 29.24 -27.13
N VAL A 137 -41.48 30.14 -26.25
CA VAL A 137 -42.17 31.41 -25.98
C VAL A 137 -42.23 32.28 -27.23
N ILE A 138 -41.14 32.42 -27.99
CA ILE A 138 -41.10 33.18 -29.25
C ILE A 138 -42.04 32.56 -30.30
N SER A 139 -42.09 31.23 -30.39
CA SER A 139 -42.99 30.51 -31.30
C SER A 139 -44.46 30.81 -30.98
N GLN A 140 -44.85 30.73 -29.70
CA GLN A 140 -46.21 31.05 -29.25
C GLN A 140 -46.55 32.52 -29.53
N GLN A 141 -45.60 33.42 -29.30
CA GLN A 141 -45.73 34.84 -29.60
C GLN A 141 -45.98 35.11 -31.09
N LEU A 142 -45.26 34.42 -32.00
CA LEU A 142 -45.49 34.52 -33.44
C LEU A 142 -46.89 34.05 -33.86
N VAL A 143 -47.39 32.97 -33.25
CA VAL A 143 -48.74 32.45 -33.53
C VAL A 143 -49.81 33.46 -33.10
N LEU A 144 -49.69 34.06 -31.91
CA LEU A 144 -50.63 35.08 -31.42
C LEU A 144 -50.63 36.32 -32.33
N LEU A 145 -49.46 36.75 -32.79
CA LEU A 145 -49.31 37.88 -33.71
C LEU A 145 -49.98 37.60 -35.07
N SER A 146 -49.79 36.38 -35.62
CA SER A 146 -50.44 35.95 -36.86
C SER A 146 -51.95 35.85 -36.75
N SER A 147 -52.47 35.64 -35.53
CA SER A 147 -53.90 35.54 -35.23
C SER A 147 -54.56 36.91 -35.00
N GLY A 148 -53.82 38.02 -35.11
CA GLY A 148 -54.32 39.37 -34.87
C GLY A 148 -54.67 39.67 -33.41
N ARG A 149 -54.18 38.86 -32.45
CA ARG A 149 -54.41 39.09 -31.01
C ARG A 149 -53.36 40.05 -30.45
N PRO A 150 -53.74 40.96 -29.53
CA PRO A 150 -52.79 41.85 -28.87
C PRO A 150 -51.81 41.04 -28.02
N MET A 151 -50.55 41.48 -28.01
CA MET A 151 -49.47 40.84 -27.26
C MET A 151 -49.59 41.21 -25.79
N ASP A 152 -49.71 40.21 -24.92
CA ASP A 152 -49.68 40.41 -23.48
C ASP A 152 -48.24 40.31 -22.97
N SER A 153 -47.79 41.33 -22.23
CA SER A 153 -46.45 41.39 -21.63
C SER A 153 -46.25 40.36 -20.52
N SER A 154 -47.32 39.74 -20.02
CA SER A 154 -47.26 38.59 -19.12
C SER A 154 -46.64 37.33 -19.77
N VAL A 155 -46.55 37.30 -21.11
CA VAL A 155 -45.99 36.18 -21.91
C VAL A 155 -44.48 36.38 -22.19
N ALA A 156 -43.84 37.38 -21.57
CA ALA A 156 -42.39 37.54 -21.68
C ALA A 156 -41.67 36.41 -20.95
N TYR A 157 -40.66 35.80 -21.59
CA TYR A 157 -39.84 34.78 -20.97
C TYR A 157 -39.15 35.35 -19.72
N GLN A 158 -39.42 34.73 -18.57
CA GLN A 158 -38.72 34.99 -17.32
C GLN A 158 -37.79 33.81 -17.05
N PRO A 159 -36.47 34.02 -16.96
CA PRO A 159 -35.56 32.93 -16.63
C PRO A 159 -35.92 32.40 -15.24
N GLN A 160 -36.30 31.12 -15.15
CA GLN A 160 -36.55 30.49 -13.86
C GLN A 160 -35.26 30.46 -13.04
N GLY A 161 -35.37 30.77 -11.75
CA GLY A 161 -34.26 30.63 -10.82
C GLY A 161 -33.81 29.17 -10.75
N PHE A 162 -32.53 28.92 -10.98
CA PHE A 162 -31.98 27.57 -10.91
C PHE A 162 -31.66 27.21 -9.46
N THR A 163 -32.21 26.09 -9.00
CA THR A 163 -31.80 25.45 -7.74
C THR A 163 -31.37 24.03 -8.07
N PRO A 164 -30.12 23.63 -7.74
CA PRO A 164 -29.65 22.30 -8.08
C PRO A 164 -30.44 21.25 -7.30
N PRO A 165 -30.80 20.12 -7.93
CA PRO A 165 -31.57 19.10 -7.25
C PRO A 165 -30.76 18.45 -6.12
N GLY A 166 -31.40 18.10 -5.01
CA GLY A 166 -30.71 17.61 -3.82
C GLY A 166 -29.86 16.36 -4.05
N TRP A 167 -30.28 15.48 -4.97
CA TRP A 167 -29.49 14.30 -5.35
C TRP A 167 -28.17 14.69 -6.04
N ALA A 168 -28.17 15.73 -6.88
CA ALA A 168 -26.97 16.20 -7.58
C ALA A 168 -25.96 16.81 -6.61
N VAL A 169 -26.45 17.57 -5.62
CA VAL A 169 -25.62 18.10 -4.53
C VAL A 169 -25.00 16.95 -3.74
N GLY A 170 -25.80 15.95 -3.36
CA GLY A 170 -25.33 14.77 -2.63
C GLY A 170 -24.24 13.99 -3.36
N VAL A 171 -24.43 13.72 -4.66
CA VAL A 171 -23.44 13.04 -5.51
C VAL A 171 -22.12 13.82 -5.56
N ASN A 172 -22.18 15.12 -5.82
CA ASN A 172 -20.99 15.95 -5.89
C ASN A 172 -20.26 15.98 -4.54
N CYS A 173 -20.97 16.16 -3.42
CA CYS A 173 -20.37 16.12 -2.09
C CYS A 173 -19.66 14.79 -1.81
N LEU A 174 -20.28 13.66 -2.15
CA LEU A 174 -19.68 12.33 -1.96
C LEU A 174 -18.43 12.14 -2.81
N TRP A 175 -18.48 12.53 -4.09
CA TRP A 175 -17.35 12.39 -5.00
C TRP A 175 -16.20 13.35 -4.68
N PHE A 176 -16.47 14.60 -4.32
CA PHE A 176 -15.43 15.51 -3.83
C PHE A 176 -14.78 14.99 -2.55
N THR A 177 -15.57 14.49 -1.61
CA THR A 177 -15.04 13.92 -0.35
C THR A 177 -14.18 12.68 -0.63
N SER A 178 -14.66 11.79 -1.50
CA SER A 178 -13.90 10.63 -1.96
C SER A 178 -12.57 11.02 -2.60
N LEU A 179 -12.58 12.05 -3.46
CA LEU A 179 -11.39 12.53 -4.16
C LEU A 179 -10.40 13.12 -3.17
N PHE A 180 -10.89 13.92 -2.21
CA PHE A 180 -10.08 14.50 -1.17
C PHE A 180 -9.41 13.43 -0.31
N ILE A 181 -10.16 12.42 0.16
CA ILE A 181 -9.60 11.31 0.94
C ILE A 181 -8.55 10.56 0.11
N SER A 182 -8.82 10.28 -1.16
CA SER A 182 -7.88 9.63 -2.08
C SER A 182 -6.56 10.42 -2.20
N LEU A 183 -6.64 11.73 -2.45
CA LEU A 183 -5.44 12.57 -2.58
C LEU A 183 -4.68 12.71 -1.26
N LEU A 184 -5.37 12.92 -0.14
CA LEU A 184 -4.74 12.98 1.18
C LEU A 184 -3.97 11.69 1.46
N THR A 185 -4.58 10.58 1.08
CA THR A 185 -4.01 9.25 1.28
C THR A 185 -2.78 9.00 0.39
N ALA A 186 -2.77 9.52 -0.85
CA ALA A 186 -1.57 9.52 -1.70
C ALA A 186 -0.42 10.34 -1.08
N VAL A 187 -0.72 11.51 -0.52
CA VAL A 187 0.28 12.35 0.16
C VAL A 187 0.86 11.65 1.38
N LEU A 188 0.02 11.00 2.18
CA LEU A 188 0.48 10.19 3.32
C LEU A 188 1.36 9.01 2.89
N ALA A 189 1.04 8.36 1.76
CA ALA A 189 1.85 7.29 1.20
C ALA A 189 3.22 7.79 0.72
N MET A 190 3.30 8.97 0.11
CA MET A 190 4.57 9.60 -0.26
C MET A 190 5.40 9.96 0.99
N LEU A 191 4.78 10.58 2.01
CA LEU A 191 5.46 10.89 3.28
C LEU A 191 6.03 9.64 3.95
N LEU A 192 5.27 8.54 3.94
CA LEU A 192 5.71 7.27 4.46
C LEU A 192 6.93 6.76 3.69
N LYS A 193 6.92 6.82 2.36
CA LYS A 193 8.06 6.43 1.51
C LYS A 193 9.32 7.23 1.83
N GLU A 194 9.19 8.53 2.06
CA GLU A 194 10.30 9.39 2.48
C GLU A 194 10.86 8.96 3.85
N TRP A 195 9.99 8.66 4.83
CA TRP A 195 10.42 8.17 6.15
C TRP A 195 11.16 6.82 6.07
N LEU A 196 10.67 5.89 5.24
CA LEU A 196 11.30 4.59 5.04
C LEU A 196 12.65 4.70 4.34
N THR A 197 12.82 5.68 3.46
CA THR A 197 14.10 5.99 2.81
C THR A 197 15.08 6.58 3.83
N ALA A 198 14.65 7.60 4.58
CA ALA A 198 15.45 8.24 5.62
C ALA A 198 15.89 7.26 6.74
N TYR A 199 15.13 6.20 6.99
CA TYR A 199 15.51 5.15 7.93
C TYR A 199 16.84 4.46 7.56
N LYS A 200 17.12 4.32 6.26
CA LYS A 200 18.34 3.66 5.75
C LYS A 200 19.54 4.59 5.60
N ASP A 201 19.32 5.91 5.61
CA ASP A 201 20.37 6.90 5.33
C ASP A 201 21.34 7.10 6.50
N ASN A 202 22.57 7.51 6.19
CA ASN A 202 23.63 7.87 7.14
C ASN A 202 23.99 6.77 8.14
N VAL A 203 24.60 5.68 7.67
CA VAL A 203 24.99 4.59 8.57
C VAL A 203 26.42 4.72 9.05
N THR A 204 26.62 4.64 10.36
CA THR A 204 27.95 4.68 10.99
C THR A 204 28.77 3.43 10.66
N LEU A 205 30.10 3.61 10.64
CA LEU A 205 31.07 2.55 10.37
C LEU A 205 31.37 1.68 11.60
N VAL A 206 31.18 2.23 12.81
CA VAL A 206 31.40 1.52 14.08
C VAL A 206 30.19 0.62 14.39
N PRO A 207 30.36 -0.70 14.57
CA PRO A 207 29.26 -1.64 14.79
C PRO A 207 28.36 -1.28 15.97
N LEU A 208 28.92 -0.98 17.16
CA LEU A 208 28.12 -0.63 18.34
C LEU A 208 27.30 0.66 18.14
N GLU A 209 27.89 1.69 17.54
CA GLU A 209 27.18 2.95 17.26
C GLU A 209 26.06 2.74 16.25
N ARG A 210 26.29 1.89 15.25
CA ARG A 210 25.29 1.51 14.25
C ARG A 210 24.10 0.80 14.88
N VAL A 211 24.34 -0.11 15.84
CA VAL A 211 23.28 -0.77 16.60
C VAL A 211 22.45 0.23 17.38
N LYS A 212 23.10 1.15 18.11
CA LYS A 212 22.42 2.18 18.90
C LYS A 212 21.57 3.10 18.01
N GLN A 213 22.12 3.54 16.87
CA GLN A 213 21.43 4.39 15.92
C GLN A 213 20.21 3.69 15.30
N ARG A 214 20.36 2.43 14.88
CA ARG A 214 19.25 1.62 14.36
C ARG A 214 18.15 1.48 15.40
N GLN A 215 18.51 1.12 16.64
CA GLN A 215 17.54 0.91 17.71
C GLN A 215 16.79 2.21 18.01
N MET A 216 17.49 3.34 18.10
CA MET A 216 16.85 4.65 18.28
C MET A 216 15.84 4.97 17.17
N ARG A 217 16.17 4.69 15.90
CA ARG A 217 15.25 4.90 14.78
C ARG A 217 14.07 3.95 14.82
N TYR A 218 14.30 2.68 15.16
CA TYR A 218 13.25 1.68 15.29
C TYR A 218 12.28 2.03 16.41
N ASP A 219 12.80 2.35 17.60
CA ASP A 219 12.01 2.81 18.74
C ASP A 219 11.25 4.09 18.40
N GLY A 220 11.87 4.99 17.61
CA GLY A 220 11.21 6.14 17.01
C GLY A 220 10.00 5.73 16.16
N MET A 221 10.17 4.83 15.18
CA MET A 221 9.07 4.37 14.32
C MET A 221 7.91 3.76 15.11
N ILE A 222 8.22 2.97 16.15
CA ILE A 222 7.21 2.36 17.02
C ILE A 222 6.52 3.43 17.89
N LYS A 223 7.28 4.33 18.52
CA LYS A 223 6.76 5.42 19.35
C LYS A 223 5.83 6.35 18.57
N TRP A 224 6.17 6.65 17.32
CA TRP A 224 5.35 7.47 16.41
C TRP A 224 4.30 6.67 15.64
N ASN A 225 4.12 5.38 15.95
CA ASN A 225 3.09 4.52 15.37
C ASN A 225 3.08 4.47 13.83
N VAL A 226 4.26 4.53 13.19
CA VAL A 226 4.40 4.39 11.73
C VAL A 226 3.71 3.12 11.20
N PRO A 227 3.80 1.93 11.85
CA PRO A 227 3.07 0.75 11.41
C PRO A 227 1.54 0.94 11.35
N SER A 228 0.98 1.73 12.27
CA SER A 228 -0.46 2.04 12.26
C SER A 228 -0.83 2.90 11.07
N ILE A 229 0.02 3.89 10.72
CA ILE A 229 -0.17 4.72 9.54
C ILE A 229 -0.15 3.85 8.27
N VAL A 230 0.83 2.95 8.14
CA VAL A 230 0.91 2.00 7.00
C VAL A 230 -0.37 1.16 6.88
N SER A 231 -0.93 0.70 8.01
CA SER A 231 -2.18 -0.05 8.01
C SER A 231 -3.44 0.77 7.71
N LEU A 232 -3.39 2.09 7.94
CA LEU A 232 -4.51 3.01 7.69
C LEU A 232 -4.66 3.37 6.21
N LEU A 233 -3.56 3.37 5.45
CA LEU A 233 -3.55 3.70 4.01
C LEU A 233 -4.61 2.89 3.23
N PRO A 234 -4.57 1.54 3.21
CA PRO A 234 -5.56 0.73 2.50
C PRO A 234 -7.00 1.00 2.96
N LEU A 235 -7.19 1.23 4.26
CA LEU A 235 -8.50 1.48 4.85
C LEU A 235 -9.10 2.79 4.35
N ALA A 236 -8.30 3.87 4.34
CA ALA A 236 -8.76 5.18 3.87
C ALA A 236 -9.20 5.13 2.39
N ILE A 237 -8.48 4.39 1.55
CA ILE A 237 -8.87 4.19 0.15
C ILE A 237 -10.13 3.36 0.01
N HIS A 238 -10.30 2.28 0.78
CA HIS A 238 -11.55 1.53 0.74
C HIS A 238 -12.75 2.41 1.10
N VAL A 239 -12.62 3.26 2.13
CA VAL A 239 -13.65 4.24 2.49
C VAL A 239 -13.95 5.16 1.32
N ALA A 240 -12.94 5.72 0.66
CA ALA A 240 -13.13 6.56 -0.52
C ALA A 240 -13.86 5.82 -1.65
N VAL A 241 -13.47 4.58 -1.95
CA VAL A 241 -14.12 3.73 -2.96
C VAL A 241 -15.59 3.50 -2.63
N PHE A 242 -15.92 3.17 -1.38
CA PHE A 242 -17.32 2.99 -0.98
C PHE A 242 -18.13 4.30 -1.09
N LEU A 243 -17.56 5.44 -0.69
CA LEU A 243 -18.18 6.76 -0.89
C LEU A 243 -18.46 7.03 -2.38
N PHE A 244 -17.50 6.72 -3.24
CA PHE A 244 -17.67 6.83 -4.70
C PHE A 244 -18.79 5.94 -5.22
N LEU A 245 -18.84 4.67 -4.81
CA LEU A 245 -19.87 3.72 -5.24
C LEU A 245 -21.27 4.13 -4.77
N ILE A 246 -21.41 4.67 -3.55
CA ILE A 246 -22.68 5.25 -3.08
C ILE A 246 -23.09 6.42 -3.97
N GLY A 247 -22.14 7.32 -4.29
CA GLY A 247 -22.39 8.42 -5.24
C GLY A 247 -22.77 7.92 -6.64
N LEU A 248 -22.19 6.82 -7.12
CA LEU A 248 -22.52 6.21 -8.41
C LEU A 248 -23.95 5.66 -8.45
N VAL A 249 -24.40 5.02 -7.36
CA VAL A 249 -25.78 4.56 -7.22
C VAL A 249 -26.76 5.74 -7.24
N LEU A 250 -26.47 6.82 -6.50
CA LEU A 250 -27.30 8.02 -6.48
C LEU A 250 -27.33 8.74 -7.85
N PHE A 251 -26.19 8.77 -8.55
CA PHE A 251 -26.10 9.35 -9.89
C PHE A 251 -26.93 8.57 -10.92
N ALA A 252 -27.04 7.25 -10.78
CA ALA A 252 -27.83 6.42 -11.69
C ALA A 252 -29.34 6.50 -11.46
N TRP A 253 -29.79 6.94 -10.29
CA TRP A 253 -31.20 7.05 -9.92
C TRP A 253 -32.07 7.81 -10.95
N PRO A 254 -31.73 9.04 -11.35
CA PRO A 254 -32.53 9.78 -12.34
C PRO A 254 -32.36 9.27 -13.77
N VAL A 255 -31.31 8.51 -14.08
CA VAL A 255 -30.98 8.09 -15.45
C VAL A 255 -31.79 6.87 -15.88
N SER A 256 -31.82 5.82 -15.06
CA SER A 256 -32.55 4.59 -15.37
C SER A 256 -32.75 3.73 -14.12
N THR A 257 -33.99 3.30 -13.89
CA THR A 257 -34.34 2.37 -12.80
C THR A 257 -33.60 1.02 -12.93
N ALA A 258 -33.33 0.56 -14.16
CA ALA A 258 -32.59 -0.67 -14.40
C ALA A 258 -31.10 -0.54 -13.98
N LEU A 259 -30.46 0.58 -14.30
CA LEU A 259 -29.09 0.85 -13.88
C LEU A 259 -28.99 1.03 -12.36
N PHE A 260 -29.92 1.79 -11.78
CA PHE A 260 -29.98 1.99 -10.34
C PHE A 260 -30.12 0.66 -9.57
N THR A 261 -31.04 -0.21 -9.98
CA THR A 261 -31.25 -1.52 -9.33
C THR A 261 -30.03 -2.42 -9.46
N LEU A 262 -29.41 -2.48 -10.63
CA LEU A 262 -28.18 -3.25 -10.86
C LEU A 262 -27.02 -2.77 -9.98
N LEU A 263 -26.75 -1.45 -9.97
CA LEU A 263 -25.65 -0.88 -9.17
C LEU A 263 -25.89 -1.04 -7.67
N THR A 264 -27.15 -0.93 -7.23
CA THR A 264 -27.53 -1.15 -5.84
C THR A 264 -27.28 -2.61 -5.42
N MET A 265 -27.71 -3.58 -6.24
CA MET A 265 -27.43 -5.00 -5.98
C MET A 265 -25.93 -5.29 -5.91
N LEU A 266 -25.14 -4.72 -6.82
CA LEU A 266 -23.70 -4.88 -6.84
C LEU A 266 -23.05 -4.26 -5.59
N LEU A 267 -23.50 -3.09 -5.15
CA LEU A 267 -23.00 -2.42 -3.95
C LEU A 267 -23.28 -3.23 -2.69
N PHE A 268 -24.53 -3.66 -2.47
CA PHE A 268 -24.87 -4.45 -1.29
C PHE A 268 -24.23 -5.84 -1.30
N GLY A 269 -24.18 -6.50 -2.47
CA GLY A 269 -23.49 -7.78 -2.63
C GLY A 269 -21.98 -7.66 -2.35
N GLY A 270 -21.33 -6.64 -2.91
CA GLY A 270 -19.91 -6.36 -2.67
C GLY A 270 -19.61 -5.96 -1.22
N LEU A 271 -20.43 -5.11 -0.61
CA LEU A 271 -20.29 -4.73 0.80
C LEU A 271 -20.52 -5.93 1.73
N GLY A 272 -21.52 -6.76 1.44
CA GLY A 272 -21.78 -8.00 2.17
C GLY A 272 -20.59 -8.94 2.11
N LEU A 273 -20.06 -9.19 0.90
CA LEU A 273 -18.86 -10.00 0.71
C LEU A 273 -17.64 -9.40 1.44
N TYR A 274 -17.45 -8.08 1.37
CA TYR A 274 -16.38 -7.39 2.07
C TYR A 274 -16.47 -7.58 3.59
N ILE A 275 -17.65 -7.41 4.19
CA ILE A 275 -17.88 -7.62 5.62
C ILE A 275 -17.63 -9.09 5.99
N VAL A 276 -18.11 -10.04 5.18
CA VAL A 276 -17.88 -11.47 5.40
C VAL A 276 -16.39 -11.79 5.40
N LEU A 277 -15.64 -11.31 4.40
CA LEU A 277 -14.18 -11.50 4.32
C LEU A 277 -13.43 -10.80 5.45
N ALA A 278 -13.93 -9.65 5.92
CA ALA A 278 -13.34 -8.93 7.04
C ALA A 278 -13.62 -9.61 8.40
N ALA A 279 -14.77 -10.27 8.55
CA ALA A 279 -15.20 -10.98 9.75
C ALA A 279 -14.71 -12.44 9.80
N LEU A 280 -14.39 -13.04 8.66
CA LEU A 280 -13.90 -14.43 8.56
C LEU A 280 -12.71 -14.74 9.48
N PRO A 281 -11.69 -13.86 9.63
CA PRO A 281 -10.55 -14.08 10.54
C PRO A 281 -10.96 -14.06 12.02
N MET A 282 -12.09 -13.44 12.37
CA MET A 282 -12.60 -13.44 13.76
C MET A 282 -13.32 -14.73 14.13
N VAL A 283 -13.90 -15.43 13.15
CA VAL A 283 -14.67 -16.66 13.38
C VAL A 283 -13.77 -17.90 13.29
N HIS A 284 -12.75 -17.88 12.44
CA HIS A 284 -11.82 -18.99 12.24
C HIS A 284 -10.35 -18.54 12.37
N PRO A 285 -9.69 -18.84 13.50
CA PRO A 285 -8.27 -18.51 13.75
C PRO A 285 -7.28 -19.15 12.77
N GLU A 286 -7.70 -20.21 12.06
CA GLU A 286 -6.88 -20.93 11.07
C GLU A 286 -6.94 -20.32 9.66
N CYS A 287 -7.72 -19.25 9.45
CA CYS A 287 -7.85 -18.65 8.13
C CYS A 287 -6.62 -17.79 7.74
N PRO A 288 -6.09 -17.93 6.52
CA PRO A 288 -4.90 -17.20 6.05
C PRO A 288 -5.11 -15.70 5.82
N TYR A 289 -6.35 -15.20 6.01
CA TYR A 289 -6.71 -13.80 5.82
C TYR A 289 -6.24 -12.94 6.99
N LYS A 290 -5.04 -12.35 6.90
CA LYS A 290 -4.63 -11.24 7.78
C LYS A 290 -5.33 -9.95 7.31
N SER A 291 -6.54 -9.69 7.82
CA SER A 291 -7.21 -8.42 7.53
C SER A 291 -6.53 -7.29 8.34
N PRO A 292 -6.15 -6.15 7.70
CA PRO A 292 -5.58 -5.01 8.42
C PRO A 292 -6.56 -4.43 9.46
N MET A 293 -7.87 -4.68 9.30
CA MET A 293 -8.92 -4.36 10.27
C MET A 293 -8.78 -5.14 11.58
N GLY A 294 -8.33 -6.41 11.53
CA GLY A 294 -8.10 -7.22 12.73
C GLY A 294 -7.05 -6.60 13.65
N THR A 295 -5.96 -6.09 13.08
CA THR A 295 -4.87 -5.44 13.83
C THR A 295 -5.29 -4.10 14.45
N VAL A 296 -6.18 -3.34 13.79
CA VAL A 296 -6.73 -2.09 14.33
C VAL A 296 -7.74 -2.38 15.44
N PHE A 297 -8.60 -3.39 15.26
CA PHE A 297 -9.61 -3.77 16.23
C PHE A 297 -9.01 -4.39 17.50
N GLU A 298 -8.01 -5.28 17.38
CA GLU A 298 -7.25 -5.81 18.54
C GLU A 298 -6.60 -4.69 19.38
N ARG A 299 -6.14 -3.62 18.72
CA ARG A 299 -5.45 -2.50 19.36
C ARG A 299 -6.41 -1.50 20.01
N VAL A 300 -7.66 -1.41 19.55
CA VAL A 300 -8.72 -0.63 20.21
C VAL A 300 -9.34 -1.38 21.39
N LEU A 301 -9.43 -2.71 21.33
CA LEU A 301 -10.05 -3.52 22.39
C LEU A 301 -9.08 -3.88 23.54
N ARG A 302 -7.76 -3.79 23.33
CA ARG A 302 -6.75 -3.80 24.40
C ARG A 302 -6.07 -2.43 24.50
N PRO A 303 -6.69 -1.43 25.16
CA PRO A 303 -5.90 -0.38 25.75
C PRO A 303 -5.06 -1.02 26.87
N LEU A 304 -3.74 -0.81 26.82
CA LEU A 304 -2.82 -1.13 27.91
C LEU A 304 -3.27 -0.47 29.21
#